data_AF-A0A6G4R5Z5-F1
#
_entry.id   AF-A0A6G4R5Z5-F1
#
_cell.length_a   1.000
_cell.length_b   1.000
_cell.length_c   1.000
_cell.angle_alpha   90.00
_cell.angle_beta   90.00
_cell.angle_gamma   90.00
#
_symmetry.space_group_name_H-M   'P 1'
#
loop_
_entity.id
_entity.type
_entity.pdbx_description
1 polymer ?
#
loop_
_entity_poly.entity_id
_entity_poly.type
_entity_poly.pdbx_seq_one_letter_code
_entity_poly.pdbx_strand_id
1 'polypeptide(L)'
;MVRNVAGVLPELEDEDFYLLSGVEQGMRFSEWVQREKLSEFATLTDEEVDYRLERCLKRGLIEKKTIQYEGYTLQFEGYDALALRALVEQDTISEFGSPLGVGKESDVYEVRSYKPHALKYHREGYTNFREVHKERDYTSDRDHVSWLYTARKAAEREYDILESLYPDVSVPQPIGQNRHAIVMERMDGVELSQTKLEDEQVIGVLDLLVSEIACAYDHGYVHADMSEYNVFVDEGGVTIFDWPQAIPTDHENATEFLRRDLTNAIGYFRRKYPQHIPDDLEAEPVAAAIERGSFESVMAVLD
;
A
#
# COMPACT_ATOMS: atom_id res chain seq x y z
N MET A 1 -12.63 -0.92 -10.85
CA MET A 1 -11.62 0.12 -10.66
C MET A 1 -12.29 1.26 -9.93
N VAL A 2 -11.76 1.64 -8.78
CA VAL A 2 -12.23 2.77 -7.97
C VAL A 2 -12.00 4.05 -8.78
N ARG A 3 -12.94 4.99 -8.74
CA ARG A 3 -12.78 6.27 -9.46
C ARG A 3 -11.85 7.20 -8.68
N ASN A 4 -10.95 7.89 -9.38
CA ASN A 4 -10.15 8.95 -8.77
C ASN A 4 -11.06 10.08 -8.26
N VAL A 5 -10.98 10.37 -6.97
CA VAL A 5 -11.82 11.35 -6.26
C VAL A 5 -11.25 12.77 -6.24
N ALA A 6 -10.03 12.98 -6.72
CA ALA A 6 -9.38 14.30 -6.71
C ALA A 6 -10.20 15.37 -7.44
N GLY A 7 -10.89 15.01 -8.53
CA GLY A 7 -11.77 15.93 -9.26
C GLY A 7 -13.08 16.24 -8.54
N VAL A 8 -13.50 15.39 -7.60
CA VAL A 8 -14.74 15.55 -6.82
C VAL A 8 -14.48 16.35 -5.55
N LEU A 9 -13.28 16.28 -4.98
CA LEU A 9 -12.92 16.90 -3.70
C LEU A 9 -13.26 18.41 -3.63
N PRO A 10 -12.97 19.25 -4.66
CA PRO A 10 -13.30 20.68 -4.62
C PRO A 10 -14.81 20.98 -4.68
N GLU A 11 -15.64 20.01 -5.06
CA GLU A 11 -17.10 20.15 -5.08
C GLU A 11 -17.75 19.78 -3.73
N LEU A 12 -16.99 19.16 -2.83
CA LEU A 12 -17.48 18.73 -1.52
C LEU A 12 -17.37 19.88 -0.51
N GLU A 13 -18.43 20.05 0.27
CA GLU A 13 -18.51 21.03 1.36
C GLU A 13 -18.15 20.35 2.69
N ASP A 14 -17.82 21.13 3.73
CA ASP A 14 -17.41 20.59 5.03
C ASP A 14 -18.41 19.60 5.61
N GLU A 15 -19.70 19.89 5.48
CA GLU A 15 -20.75 19.00 5.98
C GLU A 15 -20.87 17.72 5.15
N ASP A 16 -20.45 17.70 3.88
CA ASP A 16 -20.35 16.44 3.11
C ASP A 16 -19.29 15.53 3.79
N PHE A 17 -18.17 16.08 4.27
CA PHE A 17 -17.15 15.30 4.98
C PHE A 17 -17.53 14.94 6.41
N TYR A 18 -18.30 15.78 7.11
CA TYR A 18 -18.88 15.43 8.40
C TYR A 18 -19.83 14.24 8.27
N LEU A 19 -20.67 14.22 7.23
CA LEU A 19 -21.50 13.06 6.92
C LEU A 19 -20.64 11.82 6.67
N LEU A 20 -19.64 11.88 5.77
CA LEU A 20 -18.79 10.74 5.45
C LEU A 20 -18.06 10.21 6.69
N SER A 21 -17.56 11.10 7.55
CA SER A 21 -16.92 10.74 8.83
C SER A 21 -17.93 10.11 9.80
N GLY A 22 -19.17 10.60 9.83
CA GLY A 22 -20.25 10.02 10.63
C GLY A 22 -20.62 8.60 10.17
N VAL A 23 -20.63 8.36 8.85
CA VAL A 23 -20.80 7.00 8.29
C VAL A 23 -19.61 6.12 8.70
N GLU A 24 -18.37 6.58 8.52
CA GLU A 24 -17.16 5.85 8.97
C GLU A 24 -17.24 5.46 10.45
N GLN A 25 -17.63 6.40 11.31
CA GLN A 25 -17.78 6.16 12.74
C GLN A 25 -18.88 5.14 13.04
N GLY A 26 -20.02 5.23 12.36
CA GLY A 26 -21.11 4.26 12.50
C GLY A 26 -20.71 2.85 12.03
N MET A 27 -19.86 2.74 11.01
CA MET A 27 -19.37 1.48 10.47
C MET A 27 -18.57 0.64 11.47
N ARG A 28 -18.09 1.26 12.55
CA ARG A 28 -17.47 0.54 13.69
C ARG A 28 -18.45 -0.40 14.41
N PHE A 29 -19.75 -0.16 14.28
CA PHE A 29 -20.79 -0.90 15.00
C PHE A 29 -21.69 -1.74 14.07
N SER A 30 -21.75 -1.43 12.78
CA SER A 30 -22.62 -2.10 11.80
C SER A 30 -22.12 -1.83 10.38
N GLU A 31 -22.17 -2.82 9.49
CA GLU A 31 -21.83 -2.63 8.06
C GLU A 31 -22.63 -1.53 7.39
N TRP A 32 -23.91 -1.47 7.73
CA TRP A 32 -24.82 -0.46 7.24
C TRP A 32 -25.28 0.38 8.41
N VAL A 33 -24.92 1.66 8.38
CA VAL A 33 -25.27 2.64 9.40
C VAL A 33 -26.70 3.08 9.18
N GLN A 34 -27.56 2.88 10.18
CA GLN A 34 -28.96 3.31 10.13
C GLN A 34 -29.04 4.83 9.97
N ARG A 35 -29.92 5.31 9.08
CA ARG A 35 -30.09 6.74 8.80
C ARG A 35 -30.30 7.54 10.08
N GLU A 36 -31.13 7.04 11.00
CA GLU A 36 -31.51 7.72 12.23
C GLU A 36 -30.33 8.00 13.18
N LYS A 37 -29.21 7.28 13.02
CA LYS A 37 -28.00 7.49 13.83
C LYS A 37 -27.02 8.48 13.21
N LEU A 38 -27.18 8.82 11.94
CA LEU A 38 -26.21 9.65 11.22
C LEU A 38 -26.18 11.09 11.72
N SER A 39 -27.31 11.65 12.14
CA SER A 39 -27.39 13.00 12.71
C SER A 39 -26.52 13.13 13.97
N GLU A 40 -26.50 12.09 14.81
CA GLU A 40 -25.64 12.02 16.00
C GLU A 40 -24.17 11.86 15.60
N PHE A 41 -23.83 10.91 14.73
CA PHE A 41 -22.44 10.64 14.37
C PHE A 41 -21.79 11.78 13.58
N ALA A 42 -22.52 12.41 12.66
CA ALA A 42 -22.03 13.49 11.83
C ALA A 42 -22.12 14.87 12.53
N THR A 43 -22.81 14.96 13.67
CA THR A 43 -23.15 16.24 14.33
C THR A 43 -23.85 17.21 13.35
N LEU A 44 -24.81 16.68 12.60
CA LEU A 44 -25.60 17.41 11.60
C LEU A 44 -27.09 17.35 11.96
N THR A 45 -27.87 18.30 11.47
CA THR A 45 -29.34 18.22 11.52
C THR A 45 -29.85 17.14 10.58
N ASP A 46 -31.06 16.61 10.84
CA ASP A 46 -31.69 15.61 9.96
C ASP A 46 -31.85 16.12 8.52
N GLU A 47 -32.17 17.41 8.35
CA GLU A 47 -32.32 18.06 7.04
C GLU A 47 -30.98 18.11 6.28
N GLU A 48 -29.89 18.44 6.97
CA GLU A 48 -28.54 18.40 6.41
C GLU A 48 -28.14 16.97 6.06
N VAL A 49 -28.36 16.00 6.95
CA VAL A 49 -28.05 14.59 6.68
C VAL A 49 -28.71 14.12 5.39
N ASP A 50 -30.00 14.35 5.21
CA ASP A 50 -30.71 13.92 3.98
C ASP A 50 -30.14 14.58 2.72
N TYR A 51 -29.90 15.90 2.78
CA TYR A 51 -29.31 16.64 1.67
C TYR A 51 -27.92 16.12 1.28
N ARG A 52 -27.07 15.86 2.29
CA ARG A 52 -25.70 15.36 2.11
C ARG A 52 -25.70 13.90 1.64
N LEU A 53 -26.63 13.07 2.12
CA LEU A 53 -26.79 11.69 1.68
C LEU A 53 -27.09 11.63 0.17
N GLU A 54 -28.04 12.43 -0.32
CA GLU A 54 -28.33 12.51 -1.76
C GLU A 54 -27.10 12.93 -2.58
N ARG A 55 -26.35 13.93 -2.09
CA ARG A 55 -25.12 14.41 -2.75
C ARG A 55 -24.02 13.35 -2.81
N CYS A 56 -23.77 12.66 -1.70
CA CYS A 56 -22.74 11.63 -1.59
C CYS A 56 -23.12 10.38 -2.40
N LEU A 57 -24.40 9.97 -2.41
CA LEU A 57 -24.90 8.87 -3.26
C LEU A 57 -24.72 9.18 -4.74
N LYS A 58 -25.10 10.39 -5.18
CA LYS A 58 -24.96 10.80 -6.59
C LYS A 58 -23.51 10.76 -7.08
N ARG A 59 -22.56 10.94 -6.17
CA ARG A 59 -21.12 10.92 -6.45
C ARG A 59 -20.48 9.53 -6.26
N GLY A 60 -21.23 8.55 -5.75
CA GLY A 60 -20.71 7.21 -5.46
C GLY A 60 -19.74 7.19 -4.28
N LEU A 61 -19.88 8.10 -3.31
CA LEU A 61 -19.04 8.11 -2.11
C LEU A 61 -19.57 7.16 -1.03
N ILE A 62 -20.88 6.92 -1.06
CA ILE A 62 -21.60 6.01 -0.17
C ILE A 62 -22.56 5.14 -0.97
N GLU A 63 -22.97 4.04 -0.36
CA GLU A 63 -24.00 3.15 -0.87
C GLU A 63 -25.20 3.14 0.09
N LYS A 64 -26.41 2.95 -0.46
CA LYS A 64 -27.67 2.88 0.27
C LYS A 64 -28.28 1.48 0.16
N LYS A 65 -28.78 0.94 1.27
CA LYS A 65 -29.72 -0.18 1.28
C LYS A 65 -31.07 0.25 1.86
N THR A 66 -32.12 -0.43 1.43
CA THR A 66 -33.51 -0.19 1.89
C THR A 66 -34.22 -1.47 2.34
N ILE A 67 -33.54 -2.62 2.25
CA ILE A 67 -34.08 -3.90 2.71
C ILE A 67 -34.00 -3.92 4.24
N GLN A 68 -35.14 -4.20 4.90
CA GLN A 68 -35.36 -4.19 6.35
C GLN A 68 -35.31 -2.81 7.02
N TYR A 69 -34.36 -1.95 6.64
CA TYR A 69 -34.25 -0.56 7.12
C TYR A 69 -33.45 0.28 6.11
N GLU A 70 -33.51 1.60 6.27
CA GLU A 70 -32.68 2.53 5.51
C GLU A 70 -31.29 2.64 6.14
N GLY A 71 -30.26 2.21 5.40
CA GLY A 71 -28.89 2.21 5.89
C GLY A 71 -27.87 2.60 4.84
N TYR A 72 -26.71 3.08 5.31
CA TYR A 72 -25.64 3.64 4.49
C TYR A 72 -24.28 3.05 4.84
N THR A 73 -23.42 2.89 3.85
CA THR A 73 -22.03 2.43 4.04
C THR A 73 -21.09 3.21 3.11
N LEU A 74 -19.82 3.32 3.47
CA LEU A 74 -18.82 4.00 2.64
C LEU A 74 -18.39 3.12 1.48
N GLN A 75 -18.26 3.74 0.31
CA GLN A 75 -17.51 3.18 -0.81
C GLN A 75 -16.03 3.60 -0.71
N PHE A 76 -15.15 2.95 -1.47
CA PHE A 76 -13.74 3.31 -1.50
C PHE A 76 -13.54 4.77 -1.93
N GLU A 77 -14.36 5.28 -2.84
CA GLU A 77 -14.34 6.69 -3.23
C GLU A 77 -14.63 7.62 -2.04
N GLY A 78 -15.61 7.31 -1.18
CA GLY A 78 -15.84 8.09 0.04
C GLY A 78 -14.68 8.02 1.03
N TYR A 79 -14.04 6.85 1.11
CA TYR A 79 -12.88 6.63 1.98
C TYR A 79 -11.63 7.36 1.48
N ASP A 80 -11.39 7.35 0.16
CA ASP A 80 -10.35 8.12 -0.51
C ASP A 80 -10.53 9.62 -0.25
N ALA A 81 -11.77 10.12 -0.38
CA ALA A 81 -12.06 11.53 -0.16
C ALA A 81 -11.73 11.96 1.28
N LEU A 82 -12.08 11.14 2.26
CA LEU A 82 -11.76 11.37 3.67
C LEU A 82 -10.24 11.37 3.92
N ALA A 83 -9.51 10.39 3.36
CA ALA A 83 -8.07 10.29 3.50
C ALA A 83 -7.35 11.46 2.83
N LEU A 84 -7.74 11.80 1.59
CA LEU A 84 -7.18 12.91 0.83
C LEU A 84 -7.41 14.24 1.52
N ARG A 85 -8.63 14.50 2.01
CA ARG A 85 -8.94 15.71 2.77
C ARG A 85 -8.02 15.84 3.98
N ALA A 86 -7.85 14.78 4.77
CA ALA A 86 -7.00 14.82 5.95
C ALA A 86 -5.53 15.13 5.59
N LEU A 87 -5.01 14.54 4.51
CA LEU A 87 -3.65 14.80 4.03
C LEU A 87 -3.47 16.22 3.49
N VAL A 88 -4.51 16.81 2.90
CA VAL A 88 -4.53 18.22 2.48
C VAL A 88 -4.58 19.16 3.69
N GLU A 89 -5.44 18.88 4.67
CA GLU A 89 -5.54 19.66 5.91
C GLU A 89 -4.27 19.63 6.76
N GLN A 90 -3.43 18.60 6.58
CA GLN A 90 -2.11 18.46 7.22
C GLN A 90 -0.97 19.11 6.42
N ASP A 91 -1.25 19.81 5.31
CA ASP A 91 -0.28 20.38 4.38
C ASP A 91 0.68 19.34 3.72
N THR A 92 0.34 18.04 3.82
CA THR A 92 1.10 16.94 3.21
C THR A 92 0.92 16.91 1.69
N ILE A 93 -0.24 17.32 1.19
CA ILE A 93 -0.56 17.41 -0.23
C ILE A 93 -1.16 18.77 -0.55
N SER A 94 -0.60 19.47 -1.53
CA SER A 94 -1.13 20.71 -2.10
C SER A 94 -1.66 20.54 -3.54
N GLU A 95 -1.10 19.60 -4.31
CA GLU A 95 -1.52 19.34 -5.69
C GLU A 95 -1.67 17.84 -5.95
N PHE A 96 -2.63 17.49 -6.82
CA PHE A 96 -2.88 16.11 -7.25
C PHE A 96 -2.56 15.97 -8.74
N GLY A 97 -1.76 14.97 -9.09
CA GLY A 97 -1.23 14.74 -10.43
C GLY A 97 -1.79 13.51 -11.13
N SER A 98 -1.01 12.99 -12.08
CA SER A 98 -1.37 11.82 -12.89
C SER A 98 -1.26 10.50 -12.10
N PRO A 99 -2.00 9.45 -12.51
CA PRO A 99 -1.73 8.10 -12.02
C PRO A 99 -0.32 7.67 -12.38
N LEU A 100 0.39 7.07 -11.42
CA LEU A 100 1.70 6.45 -11.59
C LEU A 100 1.57 4.93 -11.80
N GLY A 101 0.63 4.30 -11.10
CA GLY A 101 0.33 2.88 -11.24
C GLY A 101 -1.05 2.56 -10.71
N VAL A 102 -1.81 1.71 -11.42
CA VAL A 102 -3.17 1.30 -11.01
C VAL A 102 -3.21 -0.22 -11.06
N GLY A 103 -3.27 -0.84 -9.89
CA GLY A 103 -3.16 -2.28 -9.71
C GLY A 103 -4.43 -2.91 -9.14
N LYS A 104 -4.34 -4.21 -8.84
CA LYS A 104 -5.42 -4.94 -8.16
C LYS A 104 -5.50 -4.63 -6.66
N GLU A 105 -4.37 -4.26 -6.08
CA GLU A 105 -4.14 -4.17 -4.63
C GLU A 105 -3.77 -2.76 -4.18
N SER A 106 -3.39 -1.88 -5.10
CA SER A 106 -3.18 -0.46 -4.81
C SER A 106 -3.40 0.42 -6.03
N ASP A 107 -3.73 1.69 -5.76
CA ASP A 107 -3.70 2.77 -6.76
C ASP A 107 -2.66 3.80 -6.31
N VAL A 108 -1.75 4.18 -7.20
CA VAL A 108 -0.66 5.11 -6.94
C VAL A 108 -0.79 6.33 -7.85
N TYR A 109 -0.74 7.51 -7.26
CA TYR A 109 -0.86 8.80 -7.94
C TYR A 109 0.31 9.72 -7.61
N GLU A 110 0.72 10.54 -8.56
CA GLU A 110 1.61 11.66 -8.27
C GLU A 110 0.83 12.69 -7.44
N VAL A 111 1.45 13.16 -6.36
CA VAL A 111 0.97 14.30 -5.59
C VAL A 111 2.14 15.23 -5.33
N ARG A 112 1.88 16.47 -4.92
CA ARG A 112 2.94 17.44 -4.62
C ARG A 112 2.65 18.18 -3.35
N SER A 113 3.71 18.51 -2.64
CA SER A 113 3.76 19.60 -1.66
C SER A 113 4.87 20.56 -2.12
N TYR A 114 5.92 20.76 -1.33
CA TYR A 114 7.12 21.50 -1.74
C TYR A 114 7.98 20.76 -2.78
N LYS A 115 7.85 19.44 -2.89
CA LYS A 115 8.45 18.58 -3.93
C LYS A 115 7.44 17.52 -4.40
N PRO A 116 7.68 16.83 -5.53
CA PRO A 116 6.85 15.70 -5.95
C PRO A 116 6.93 14.51 -4.97
N HIS A 117 5.80 13.85 -4.78
CA HIS A 117 5.57 12.70 -3.91
C HIS A 117 4.67 11.68 -4.62
N ALA A 118 4.57 10.49 -4.04
CA ALA A 118 3.62 9.46 -4.44
C ALA A 118 2.57 9.27 -3.35
N LEU A 119 1.29 9.22 -3.75
CA LEU A 119 0.16 8.83 -2.91
C LEU A 119 -0.28 7.42 -3.30
N LYS A 120 -0.15 6.46 -2.38
CA LYS A 120 -0.60 5.08 -2.53
C LYS A 120 -1.88 4.87 -1.72
N TYR A 121 -2.96 4.46 -2.38
CA TYR A 121 -4.15 3.92 -1.74
C TYR A 121 -4.12 2.40 -1.74
N HIS A 122 -4.32 1.79 -0.59
CA HIS A 122 -4.47 0.33 -0.49
C HIS A 122 -5.87 -0.11 -0.89
N ARG A 123 -5.92 -1.18 -1.68
CA ARG A 123 -7.14 -1.81 -2.24
C ARG A 123 -7.23 -3.30 -1.93
N GLU A 124 -6.39 -3.81 -1.02
CA GLU A 124 -6.40 -5.21 -0.61
C GLU A 124 -7.82 -5.73 -0.35
N GLY A 125 -8.15 -6.88 -0.92
CA GLY A 125 -9.47 -7.51 -0.81
C GLY A 125 -10.54 -7.04 -1.81
N TYR A 126 -10.32 -5.97 -2.60
CA TYR A 126 -11.36 -5.42 -3.49
C TYR A 126 -11.65 -6.29 -4.73
N THR A 127 -10.63 -6.86 -5.39
CA THR A 127 -10.80 -7.51 -6.72
C THR A 127 -11.32 -8.94 -6.64
N ASN A 128 -10.80 -9.77 -5.73
CA ASN A 128 -11.21 -11.17 -5.57
C ASN A 128 -12.67 -11.33 -5.12
N PHE A 129 -13.28 -10.27 -4.57
CA PHE A 129 -14.61 -10.35 -3.98
C PHE A 129 -15.75 -9.85 -4.87
N ARG A 130 -15.50 -9.01 -5.90
CA ARG A 130 -16.56 -8.73 -6.92
C ARG A 130 -17.06 -10.01 -7.60
N GLU A 131 -16.21 -11.03 -7.69
CA GLU A 131 -16.58 -12.36 -8.16
C GLU A 131 -17.40 -13.13 -7.11
N VAL A 132 -17.06 -13.03 -5.83
CA VAL A 132 -17.72 -13.76 -4.72
C VAL A 132 -19.05 -13.14 -4.29
N HIS A 133 -19.20 -11.80 -4.29
CA HIS A 133 -20.46 -11.11 -3.97
C HIS A 133 -21.56 -11.35 -5.02
N LYS A 134 -21.20 -11.71 -6.27
CA LYS A 134 -22.20 -12.21 -7.23
C LYS A 134 -22.87 -13.51 -6.78
N GLU A 135 -22.24 -14.26 -5.87
CA GLU A 135 -22.71 -15.58 -5.42
C GLU A 135 -23.26 -15.59 -3.99
N ARG A 136 -22.94 -14.59 -3.15
CA ARG A 136 -23.20 -14.60 -1.69
C ARG A 136 -24.29 -13.66 -1.18
N ASP A 137 -25.32 -13.37 -1.96
CA ASP A 137 -26.48 -12.55 -1.53
C ASP A 137 -27.37 -13.22 -0.44
N TYR A 138 -26.94 -14.31 0.20
CA TYR A 138 -27.83 -15.15 1.02
C TYR A 138 -27.17 -15.81 2.25
N THR A 139 -26.26 -15.20 3.04
CA THR A 139 -26.02 -15.72 4.41
C THR A 139 -25.30 -14.78 5.39
N SER A 140 -26.04 -14.42 6.46
CA SER A 140 -25.70 -13.98 7.83
C SER A 140 -24.39 -13.23 8.17
N ASP A 141 -24.61 -12.07 8.81
CA ASP A 141 -23.80 -11.39 9.82
C ASP A 141 -23.10 -12.33 10.82
N ARG A 142 -21.78 -12.15 11.02
CA ARG A 142 -21.14 -12.24 12.36
C ARG A 142 -19.68 -11.81 12.51
N ASP A 143 -18.97 -11.40 11.46
CA ASP A 143 -17.66 -10.76 11.60
C ASP A 143 -17.59 -9.56 10.66
N HIS A 144 -18.11 -8.41 11.09
CA HIS A 144 -18.08 -7.18 10.30
C HIS A 144 -16.67 -6.58 10.31
N VAL A 145 -15.77 -7.16 9.51
CA VAL A 145 -14.51 -6.53 9.14
C VAL A 145 -14.70 -5.93 7.76
N SER A 146 -14.99 -4.63 7.72
CA SER A 146 -15.07 -3.88 6.47
C SER A 146 -13.73 -3.98 5.73
N TRP A 147 -13.76 -4.20 4.42
CA TRP A 147 -12.55 -4.17 3.58
C TRP A 147 -11.79 -2.84 3.70
N LEU A 148 -12.47 -1.74 4.00
CA LEU A 148 -11.84 -0.45 4.29
C LEU A 148 -10.94 -0.54 5.53
N TYR A 149 -11.34 -1.33 6.53
CA TYR A 149 -10.52 -1.60 7.71
C TYR A 149 -9.29 -2.45 7.36
N THR A 150 -9.44 -3.47 6.52
CA THR A 150 -8.29 -4.27 6.05
C THR A 150 -7.29 -3.40 5.28
N ALA A 151 -7.77 -2.61 4.31
CA ALA A 151 -6.93 -1.69 3.54
C ALA A 151 -6.25 -0.64 4.43
N ARG A 152 -6.97 -0.14 5.45
CA ARG A 152 -6.38 0.74 6.47
C ARG A 152 -5.26 0.06 7.23
N LYS A 153 -5.45 -1.19 7.68
CA LYS A 153 -4.44 -1.93 8.43
C LYS A 153 -3.20 -2.25 7.59
N ALA A 154 -3.38 -2.54 6.31
CA ALA A 154 -2.27 -2.70 5.38
C ALA A 154 -1.46 -1.40 5.24
N ALA A 155 -2.13 -0.26 5.08
CA ALA A 155 -1.47 1.05 4.99
C ALA A 155 -0.76 1.47 6.28
N GLU A 156 -1.38 1.26 7.45
CA GLU A 156 -0.75 1.50 8.76
C GLU A 156 0.52 0.64 8.90
N ARG A 157 0.43 -0.66 8.57
CA ARG A 157 1.57 -1.59 8.64
C ARG A 157 2.71 -1.19 7.71
N GLU A 158 2.42 -0.93 6.43
CA GLU A 158 3.45 -0.53 5.46
C GLU A 158 4.12 0.79 5.87
N TYR A 159 3.35 1.77 6.34
CA TYR A 159 3.92 3.03 6.82
C TYR A 159 4.84 2.83 8.03
N ASP A 160 4.43 2.03 9.03
CA ASP A 160 5.26 1.73 10.21
C ASP A 160 6.57 1.02 9.82
N ILE A 161 6.52 0.14 8.81
CA ILE A 161 7.72 -0.53 8.27
C ILE A 161 8.62 0.49 7.59
N LEU A 162 8.08 1.32 6.70
CA LEU A 162 8.87 2.35 6.01
C LEU A 162 9.52 3.31 7.01
N GLU A 163 8.83 3.70 8.09
CA GLU A 163 9.41 4.53 9.15
C GLU A 163 10.52 3.82 9.93
N SER A 164 10.45 2.49 10.07
CA SER A 164 11.46 1.70 10.77
C SER A 164 12.69 1.43 9.91
N LEU A 165 12.53 1.36 8.59
CA LEU A 165 13.59 1.07 7.63
C LEU A 165 14.32 2.32 7.14
N TYR A 166 13.61 3.44 6.97
CA TYR A 166 14.21 4.68 6.49
C TYR A 166 15.02 5.40 7.59
N PRO A 167 16.22 5.94 7.32
CA PRO A 167 16.91 6.00 6.03
C PRO A 167 17.98 4.89 5.83
N ASP A 168 18.05 3.93 6.74
CA ASP A 168 19.14 2.94 6.80
C ASP A 168 19.03 1.86 5.70
N VAL A 169 17.80 1.59 5.25
CA VAL A 169 17.50 0.83 4.03
C VAL A 169 16.99 1.77 2.96
N SER A 170 17.40 1.56 1.72
CA SER A 170 16.89 2.28 0.55
C SER A 170 15.44 1.89 0.27
N VAL A 171 14.53 2.59 0.94
CA VAL A 171 13.08 2.55 0.76
C VAL A 171 12.55 3.97 0.49
N PRO A 172 11.36 4.13 -0.11
CA PRO A 172 10.76 5.44 -0.26
C PRO A 172 10.57 6.12 1.10
N GLN A 173 11.05 7.37 1.23
CA GLN A 173 10.84 8.12 2.46
C GLN A 173 9.34 8.22 2.80
N PRO A 174 8.89 7.73 3.97
CA PRO A 174 7.51 7.93 4.41
C PRO A 174 7.28 9.40 4.81
N ILE A 175 6.13 9.97 4.45
CA ILE A 175 5.82 11.40 4.66
C ILE A 175 4.56 11.58 5.49
N GLY A 176 3.54 10.77 5.23
CA GLY A 176 2.33 10.79 6.02
C GLY A 176 1.40 9.63 5.71
N GLN A 177 0.58 9.29 6.68
CA GLN A 177 -0.38 8.20 6.57
C GLN A 177 -1.74 8.66 7.06
N ASN A 178 -2.78 8.34 6.31
CA ASN A 178 -4.14 8.51 6.77
C ASN A 178 -5.04 7.40 6.23
N ARG A 179 -5.75 6.70 7.12
CA ARG A 179 -6.67 5.62 6.74
C ARG A 179 -5.95 4.54 5.92
N HIS A 180 -6.29 4.36 4.67
CA HIS A 180 -5.68 3.40 3.73
C HIS A 180 -4.72 4.07 2.75
N ALA A 181 -4.33 5.32 3.02
CA ALA A 181 -3.49 6.13 2.15
C ALA A 181 -2.12 6.39 2.78
N ILE A 182 -1.08 6.24 1.97
CA ILE A 182 0.31 6.59 2.33
C ILE A 182 0.82 7.64 1.34
N VAL A 183 1.41 8.71 1.85
CA VAL A 183 2.24 9.64 1.08
C VAL A 183 3.69 9.31 1.37
N MET A 184 4.45 9.09 0.31
CA MET A 184 5.88 8.77 0.37
C MET A 184 6.65 9.50 -0.74
N GLU A 185 7.98 9.43 -0.69
CA GLU A 185 8.84 9.89 -1.78
C GLU A 185 8.38 9.33 -3.13
N ARG A 186 8.54 10.12 -4.20
CA ARG A 186 8.31 9.62 -5.56
C ARG A 186 9.61 8.99 -6.06
N MET A 187 9.55 7.74 -6.49
CA MET A 187 10.67 7.09 -7.17
C MET A 187 10.76 7.60 -8.61
N ASP A 188 11.92 8.14 -8.99
CA ASP A 188 12.20 8.61 -10.36
C ASP A 188 12.94 7.56 -11.20
N GLY A 189 13.35 6.44 -10.58
CA GLY A 189 14.03 5.32 -11.24
C GLY A 189 13.13 4.51 -12.16
N VAL A 190 13.71 3.45 -12.74
CA VAL A 190 12.99 2.49 -13.59
C VAL A 190 12.85 1.17 -12.82
N GLU A 191 11.70 0.51 -12.90
CA GLU A 191 11.53 -0.82 -12.33
C GLU A 191 12.63 -1.76 -12.83
N LEU A 192 13.20 -2.57 -11.93
CA LEU A 192 14.27 -3.51 -12.25
C LEU A 192 13.86 -4.45 -13.39
N SER A 193 12.60 -4.91 -13.41
CA SER A 193 12.02 -5.74 -14.47
C SER A 193 12.17 -5.12 -15.88
N GLN A 194 12.05 -3.80 -15.98
CA GLN A 194 12.09 -3.01 -17.23
C GLN A 194 13.49 -2.45 -17.52
N THR A 195 14.37 -2.44 -16.53
CA THR A 195 15.73 -1.92 -16.63
C THR A 195 16.62 -2.83 -17.49
N LYS A 196 17.48 -2.23 -18.31
CA LYS A 196 18.56 -2.93 -19.01
C LYS A 196 19.88 -2.52 -18.39
N LEU A 197 20.44 -3.40 -17.58
CA LEU A 197 21.78 -3.26 -17.03
C LEU A 197 22.82 -3.57 -18.10
N GLU A 198 23.88 -2.76 -18.14
CA GLU A 198 25.11 -3.10 -18.85
C GLU A 198 25.83 -4.25 -18.11
N ASP A 199 26.65 -5.00 -18.85
CA ASP A 199 27.31 -6.21 -18.36
C ASP A 199 28.10 -5.97 -17.06
N GLU A 200 28.81 -4.85 -16.96
CA GLU A 200 29.61 -4.50 -15.78
C GLU A 200 28.77 -4.11 -14.56
N GLN A 201 27.49 -3.79 -14.74
CA GLN A 201 26.60 -3.35 -13.66
C GLN A 201 25.87 -4.52 -12.99
N VAL A 202 25.72 -5.65 -13.67
CA VAL A 202 24.84 -6.76 -13.26
C VAL A 202 25.12 -7.23 -11.83
N ILE A 203 26.38 -7.56 -11.53
CA ILE A 203 26.77 -8.02 -10.19
C ILE A 203 26.63 -6.91 -9.15
N GLY A 204 27.01 -5.68 -9.49
CA GLY A 204 26.90 -4.55 -8.57
C GLY A 204 25.46 -4.25 -8.16
N VAL A 205 24.51 -4.29 -9.08
CA VAL A 205 23.08 -4.06 -8.77
C VAL A 205 22.48 -5.22 -7.97
N LEU A 206 22.85 -6.48 -8.28
CA LEU A 206 22.44 -7.62 -7.47
C LEU A 206 22.99 -7.51 -6.04
N ASP A 207 24.27 -7.11 -5.90
CA ASP A 207 24.92 -6.93 -4.60
C ASP A 207 24.27 -5.83 -3.77
N LEU A 208 23.95 -4.69 -4.38
CA LEU A 208 23.18 -3.63 -3.75
C LEU A 208 21.82 -4.14 -3.28
N LEU A 209 21.06 -4.84 -4.13
CA LEU A 209 19.75 -5.37 -3.76
C LEU A 209 19.83 -6.34 -2.57
N VAL A 210 20.78 -7.28 -2.58
CA VAL A 210 20.94 -8.24 -1.48
C VAL A 210 21.42 -7.53 -0.21
N SER A 211 22.26 -6.50 -0.33
CA SER A 211 22.68 -5.67 0.80
C SER A 211 21.51 -4.93 1.45
N GLU A 212 20.59 -4.37 0.66
CA GLU A 212 19.37 -3.75 1.19
C GLU A 212 18.43 -4.78 1.86
N ILE A 213 18.32 -5.99 1.30
CA ILE A 213 17.57 -7.10 1.94
C ILE A 213 18.22 -7.49 3.27
N ALA A 214 19.55 -7.56 3.33
CA ALA A 214 20.30 -7.85 4.56
C ALA A 214 20.09 -6.74 5.60
N CYS A 215 20.18 -5.48 5.20
CA CYS A 215 19.95 -4.34 6.07
C CYS A 215 18.51 -4.32 6.62
N ALA A 216 17.51 -4.63 5.79
CA ALA A 216 16.12 -4.78 6.24
C ALA A 216 15.95 -5.90 7.27
N TYR A 217 16.64 -7.03 7.07
CA TYR A 217 16.66 -8.14 8.04
C TYR A 217 17.26 -7.71 9.37
N ASP A 218 18.37 -6.96 9.36
CA ASP A 218 18.99 -6.40 10.56
C ASP A 218 18.07 -5.40 11.30
N HIS A 219 17.21 -4.70 10.55
CA HIS A 219 16.14 -3.84 11.10
C HIS A 219 14.88 -4.60 11.52
N GLY A 220 14.91 -5.93 11.46
CA GLY A 220 13.86 -6.79 11.99
C GLY A 220 12.75 -7.12 11.01
N TYR A 221 12.94 -6.91 9.70
CA TYR A 221 11.93 -7.19 8.69
C TYR A 221 12.43 -8.09 7.55
N VAL A 222 11.57 -9.01 7.12
CA VAL A 222 11.69 -9.75 5.86
C VAL A 222 10.61 -9.24 4.93
N HIS A 223 10.96 -8.85 3.71
CA HIS A 223 9.99 -8.31 2.75
C HIS A 223 8.86 -9.30 2.43
N ALA A 224 9.19 -10.59 2.33
CA ALA A 224 8.26 -11.69 2.12
C ALA A 224 7.40 -11.58 0.84
N ASP A 225 7.78 -10.75 -0.12
CA ASP A 225 7.18 -10.69 -1.45
C ASP A 225 8.16 -10.06 -2.46
N MET A 226 9.46 -10.34 -2.31
CA MET A 226 10.48 -9.73 -3.14
C MET A 226 10.39 -10.24 -4.59
N SER A 227 10.40 -9.31 -5.54
CA SER A 227 10.44 -9.58 -6.98
C SER A 227 11.09 -8.42 -7.75
N GLU A 228 11.42 -8.63 -9.02
CA GLU A 228 11.95 -7.58 -9.91
C GLU A 228 10.98 -6.42 -10.18
N TYR A 229 9.71 -6.57 -9.80
CA TYR A 229 8.70 -5.53 -9.92
C TYR A 229 8.66 -4.61 -8.69
N ASN A 230 9.25 -5.02 -7.57
CA ASN A 230 9.24 -4.31 -6.28
C ASN A 230 10.57 -3.58 -5.99
N VAL A 231 11.37 -3.35 -7.05
CA VAL A 231 12.67 -2.70 -6.98
C VAL A 231 12.77 -1.65 -8.08
N PHE A 232 13.07 -0.41 -7.71
CA PHE A 232 13.49 0.64 -8.63
C PHE A 232 15.01 0.68 -8.73
N VAL A 233 15.52 1.03 -9.91
CA VAL A 233 16.95 1.24 -10.18
C VAL A 233 17.15 2.62 -10.81
N ASP A 234 18.13 3.36 -10.31
CA ASP A 234 18.58 4.63 -10.88
C ASP A 234 20.11 4.83 -10.71
N GLU A 235 20.60 6.04 -10.93
CA GLU A 235 22.04 6.36 -10.79
C GLU A 235 22.54 6.28 -9.34
N GLY A 236 21.63 6.39 -8.36
CA GLY A 236 21.91 6.32 -6.92
C GLY A 236 21.92 4.91 -6.36
N GLY A 237 21.34 3.93 -7.07
CA GLY A 237 21.38 2.52 -6.69
C GLY A 237 20.04 1.82 -6.89
N VAL A 238 19.63 1.06 -5.87
CA VAL A 238 18.35 0.35 -5.84
C VAL A 238 17.48 0.90 -4.72
N THR A 239 16.16 0.91 -4.91
CA THR A 239 15.18 1.24 -3.86
C THR A 239 14.11 0.16 -3.83
N ILE A 240 13.91 -0.47 -2.68
CA ILE A 240 12.90 -1.51 -2.47
C ILE A 240 11.59 -0.86 -2.02
N PHE A 241 10.48 -1.24 -2.62
CA PHE A 241 9.15 -0.73 -2.28
C PHE A 241 8.11 -1.85 -2.20
N ASP A 242 6.90 -1.50 -1.78
CA ASP A 242 5.76 -2.42 -1.59
C ASP A 242 5.95 -3.40 -0.42
N TRP A 243 5.89 -2.86 0.81
CA TRP A 243 6.11 -3.60 2.05
C TRP A 243 4.86 -4.13 2.79
N PRO A 244 3.61 -4.15 2.26
CA PRO A 244 2.45 -4.54 3.07
C PRO A 244 2.49 -6.01 3.52
N GLN A 245 3.19 -6.88 2.79
CA GLN A 245 3.34 -8.30 3.11
C GLN A 245 4.54 -8.62 4.01
N ALA A 246 5.36 -7.61 4.36
CA ALA A 246 6.57 -7.84 5.14
C ALA A 246 6.23 -8.39 6.54
N ILE A 247 7.13 -9.23 7.05
CA ILE A 247 6.98 -9.89 8.35
C ILE A 247 8.18 -9.61 9.26
N PRO A 248 7.98 -9.61 10.58
CA PRO A 248 9.08 -9.56 11.53
C PRO A 248 10.05 -10.74 11.39
N THR A 249 11.33 -10.54 11.71
CA THR A 249 12.34 -11.61 11.70
C THR A 249 12.16 -12.66 12.79
N ASP A 250 11.36 -12.39 13.82
CA ASP A 250 10.99 -13.37 14.86
C ASP A 250 9.78 -14.25 14.48
N HIS A 251 9.19 -14.03 13.30
CA HIS A 251 8.13 -14.86 12.77
C HIS A 251 8.61 -16.29 12.49
N GLU A 252 7.78 -17.30 12.78
CA GLU A 252 8.15 -18.73 12.67
C GLU A 252 8.67 -19.14 11.28
N ASN A 253 8.19 -18.46 10.24
CA ASN A 253 8.55 -18.70 8.85
C ASN A 253 9.53 -17.66 8.27
N ALA A 254 10.08 -16.74 9.08
CA ALA A 254 10.94 -15.63 8.60
C ALA A 254 12.09 -16.12 7.72
N THR A 255 12.79 -17.17 8.15
CA THR A 255 13.87 -17.78 7.37
C THR A 255 13.39 -18.32 6.01
N GLU A 256 12.22 -18.95 5.95
CA GLU A 256 11.67 -19.46 4.67
C GLU A 256 11.37 -18.31 3.71
N PHE A 257 10.78 -17.23 4.21
CA PHE A 257 10.49 -16.04 3.42
C PHE A 257 11.76 -15.33 2.95
N LEU A 258 12.79 -15.20 3.80
CA LEU A 258 14.07 -14.61 3.41
C LEU A 258 14.73 -15.42 2.28
N ARG A 259 14.77 -16.75 2.41
CA ARG A 259 15.29 -17.63 1.36
C ARG A 259 14.51 -17.49 0.06
N ARG A 260 13.18 -17.36 0.14
CA ARG A 260 12.32 -17.15 -1.01
C ARG A 260 12.62 -15.82 -1.71
N ASP A 261 12.74 -14.74 -0.95
CA ASP A 261 13.07 -13.42 -1.47
C ASP A 261 14.41 -13.43 -2.20
N LEU A 262 15.44 -14.05 -1.61
CA LEU A 262 16.76 -14.20 -2.22
C LEU A 262 16.73 -15.11 -3.45
N THR A 263 15.94 -16.19 -3.42
CA THR A 263 15.75 -17.08 -4.57
C THR A 263 15.12 -16.33 -5.74
N ASN A 264 14.12 -15.48 -5.47
CA ASN A 264 13.47 -14.68 -6.49
C ASN A 264 14.44 -13.65 -7.08
N ALA A 265 15.15 -12.90 -6.23
CA ALA A 265 16.12 -11.90 -6.64
C ALA A 265 17.25 -12.54 -7.47
N ILE A 266 18.00 -13.48 -6.92
CA ILE A 266 19.11 -14.17 -7.63
C ILE A 266 18.59 -14.86 -8.89
N GLY A 267 17.44 -15.54 -8.79
CA GLY A 267 16.82 -16.24 -9.91
C GLY A 267 16.45 -15.31 -11.07
N TYR A 268 15.98 -14.08 -10.80
CA TYR A 268 15.72 -13.09 -11.83
C TYR A 268 17.01 -12.71 -12.58
N PHE A 269 18.07 -12.37 -11.85
CA PHE A 269 19.36 -12.02 -12.45
C PHE A 269 19.95 -13.18 -13.25
N ARG A 270 19.86 -14.42 -12.74
CA ARG A 270 20.31 -15.63 -13.46
C ARG A 270 19.55 -15.85 -14.76
N ARG A 271 18.24 -15.60 -14.78
CA ARG A 271 17.43 -15.73 -16.01
C ARG A 271 17.75 -14.64 -17.03
N LYS A 272 17.95 -13.40 -16.58
CA LYS A 272 18.13 -12.23 -17.46
C LYS A 272 19.59 -12.04 -17.92
N TYR A 273 20.55 -12.44 -17.09
CA TYR A 273 21.99 -12.22 -17.25
C TYR A 273 22.82 -13.48 -16.93
N PRO A 274 22.52 -14.65 -17.52
CA PRO A 274 23.11 -15.94 -17.11
C PRO A 274 24.63 -15.99 -17.20
N GLN A 275 25.25 -15.25 -18.11
CA GLN A 275 26.71 -15.23 -18.30
C GLN A 275 27.47 -14.49 -17.19
N HIS A 276 26.76 -13.69 -16.38
CA HIS A 276 27.36 -12.84 -15.36
C HIS A 276 27.14 -13.37 -13.95
N ILE A 277 26.16 -14.27 -13.76
CA ILE A 277 25.82 -14.81 -12.45
C ILE A 277 26.54 -16.16 -12.25
N PRO A 278 27.35 -16.31 -11.19
CA PRO A 278 27.99 -17.59 -10.87
C PRO A 278 26.97 -18.73 -10.68
N ASP A 279 27.30 -19.91 -11.22
CA ASP A 279 26.45 -21.11 -11.15
C ASP A 279 26.26 -21.64 -9.72
N ASP A 280 27.21 -21.34 -8.84
CA ASP A 280 27.25 -21.74 -7.43
C ASP A 280 26.66 -20.69 -6.46
N LEU A 281 26.24 -19.52 -6.97
CA LEU A 281 25.57 -18.51 -6.16
C LEU A 281 24.14 -18.93 -5.82
N GLU A 282 23.95 -19.51 -4.64
CA GLU A 282 22.66 -20.00 -4.20
C GLU A 282 22.08 -19.17 -3.05
N ALA A 283 20.75 -19.15 -2.95
CA ALA A 283 20.05 -18.36 -1.93
C ALA A 283 20.33 -18.83 -0.51
N GLU A 284 20.55 -20.13 -0.30
CA GLU A 284 20.74 -20.72 1.04
C GLU A 284 22.02 -20.23 1.73
N PRO A 285 23.23 -20.28 1.11
CA PRO A 285 24.44 -19.68 1.69
C PRO A 285 24.30 -18.18 2.00
N VAL A 286 23.66 -17.42 1.11
CA VAL A 286 23.44 -15.98 1.28
C VAL A 286 22.51 -15.70 2.46
N ALA A 287 21.37 -16.39 2.54
CA ALA A 287 20.43 -16.28 3.65
C ALA A 287 21.14 -16.60 4.98
N ALA A 288 21.91 -17.69 5.01
CA ALA A 288 22.62 -18.10 6.21
C ALA A 288 23.72 -17.09 6.62
N ALA A 289 24.33 -16.37 5.67
CA ALA A 289 25.27 -15.27 5.97
C ALA A 289 24.54 -14.05 6.56
N ILE A 290 23.38 -13.67 6.01
CA ILE A 290 22.53 -12.59 6.52
C ILE A 290 22.06 -12.89 7.94
N GLU A 291 21.52 -14.09 8.18
CA GLU A 291 21.04 -14.50 9.52
C GLU A 291 22.14 -14.50 10.60
N ARG A 292 23.41 -14.67 10.19
CA ARG A 292 24.57 -14.61 11.08
C ARG A 292 25.16 -13.19 11.22
N GLY A 293 24.63 -12.20 10.49
CA GLY A 293 25.20 -10.85 10.41
C GLY A 293 26.61 -10.83 9.80
N SER A 294 26.90 -11.77 8.89
CA SER A 294 28.21 -11.94 8.25
C SER A 294 28.18 -11.75 6.72
N PHE A 295 27.08 -11.22 6.18
CA PHE A 295 26.98 -10.92 4.76
C PHE A 295 27.78 -9.65 4.43
N GLU A 296 28.77 -9.76 3.55
CA GLU A 296 29.57 -8.62 3.07
C GLU A 296 29.27 -8.25 1.62
N SER A 297 29.14 -9.27 0.77
CA SER A 297 28.73 -9.15 -0.63
C SER A 297 28.32 -10.51 -1.17
N VAL A 298 27.61 -10.52 -2.29
CA VAL A 298 27.20 -11.71 -3.03
C VAL A 298 28.42 -12.54 -3.46
N MET A 299 29.52 -11.88 -3.84
CA MET A 299 30.74 -12.58 -4.26
C MET A 299 31.52 -13.17 -3.07
N ALA A 300 31.54 -12.50 -1.92
CA ALA A 300 32.23 -12.99 -0.72
C ALA A 300 31.61 -14.28 -0.15
N VAL A 301 30.36 -14.60 -0.50
CA VAL A 301 29.70 -15.85 -0.07
C VAL A 301 30.22 -17.08 -0.83
N LEU A 302 30.93 -16.87 -1.95
CA LEU A 302 31.49 -17.94 -2.78
C LEU A 302 32.92 -18.35 -2.37
N ASP A 303 33.60 -17.52 -1.58
CA ASP A 303 34.99 -17.71 -1.12
C ASP A 303 35.07 -18.53 0.18
#